data_AF-A0A348TSZ8-F1
#
_entry.id   AF-A0A348TSZ8-F1
#
_cell.length_a   1.000
_cell.length_b   1.000
_cell.length_c   1.000
_cell.angle_alpha   90.00
_cell.angle_beta   90.00
_cell.angle_gamma   90.00
#
_symmetry.space_group_name_H-M   'P 1'
#
loop_
_entity.id
_entity.type
_entity.pdbx_description
1 polymer ?
#
loop_
_entity_poly.entity_id
_entity_poly.type
_entity_poly.pdbx_seq_one_letter_code
_entity_poly.pdbx_strand_id
1 'polypeptide(L)'
;MEKSIRSTTKKRSPLNASNEKRLQDLCAWITRDCTQTLGWSQLTQKSGFSKEQLIELFQLYKQVSPLTFVRQVRQQHKDDQATNLQTQLFDKGQNLVKDSHRLI
;
A
#
# COMPACT_ATOMS: atom_id res chain seq x y z
N MET A 1 24.05 -20.91 -24.00
CA MET A 1 24.60 -19.66 -24.55
C MET A 1 23.60 -18.55 -24.28
N GLU A 2 24.07 -17.45 -23.69
CA GLU A 2 23.33 -16.40 -23.00
C GLU A 2 22.03 -15.89 -23.64
N LYS A 3 21.04 -15.64 -22.78
CA LYS A 3 19.98 -14.65 -23.04
C LYS A 3 20.55 -13.27 -22.74
N SER A 4 20.83 -12.50 -23.79
CA SER A 4 21.30 -11.11 -23.72
C SER A 4 20.31 -10.24 -22.94
N ILE A 5 20.68 -9.84 -21.72
CA ILE A 5 19.92 -8.88 -20.92
C ILE A 5 20.33 -7.48 -21.39
N ARG A 6 19.53 -6.90 -22.29
CA ARG A 6 19.69 -5.51 -22.71
C ARG A 6 19.36 -4.60 -21.51
N SER A 7 20.36 -4.30 -20.70
CA SER A 7 20.32 -3.25 -19.68
C SER A 7 20.35 -1.89 -20.36
N THR A 8 19.18 -1.35 -20.72
CA THR A 8 19.04 0.07 -21.01
C THR A 8 18.83 0.81 -19.69
N THR A 9 19.92 1.11 -19.00
CA THR A 9 19.91 2.18 -17.99
C THR A 9 19.67 3.51 -18.69
N LYS A 10 18.40 3.77 -19.07
CA LYS A 10 17.92 5.13 -19.29
C LYS A 10 18.24 5.86 -18.00
N LYS A 11 19.13 6.85 -18.05
CA LYS A 11 19.39 7.80 -16.97
C LYS A 11 18.04 8.41 -16.61
N ARG A 12 17.35 7.79 -15.65
CA ARG A 12 16.11 8.29 -15.09
C ARG A 12 16.49 9.59 -14.44
N SER A 13 16.07 10.71 -15.02
CA SER A 13 16.29 12.02 -14.43
C SER A 13 15.90 11.95 -12.96
N PRO A 14 16.76 12.41 -12.03
CA PRO A 14 16.43 12.37 -10.61
C PRO A 14 15.10 13.10 -10.44
N LEU A 15 14.15 12.41 -9.81
CA LEU A 15 12.83 12.96 -9.52
C LEU A 15 13.08 14.25 -8.71
N ASN A 16 12.56 15.38 -9.17
CA ASN A 16 12.84 16.66 -8.53
C ASN A 16 12.41 16.61 -7.06
N ALA A 17 13.22 17.08 -6.12
CA ALA A 17 12.95 16.95 -4.68
C ALA A 17 11.57 17.49 -4.28
N SER A 18 11.12 18.56 -4.93
CA SER A 18 9.77 19.12 -4.75
C SER A 18 8.67 18.16 -5.22
N ASN A 19 8.86 17.45 -6.33
CA ASN A 19 7.91 16.46 -6.82
C ASN A 19 7.92 15.20 -5.95
N GLU A 20 9.07 14.82 -5.43
CA GLU A 20 9.20 13.67 -4.53
C GLU A 20 8.40 13.89 -3.25
N LYS A 21 8.56 15.06 -2.61
CA LYS A 21 7.79 15.41 -1.42
C LYS A 21 6.28 15.39 -1.68
N ARG A 22 5.83 16.00 -2.78
CA ARG A 22 4.40 16.00 -3.16
C ARG A 22 3.87 14.60 -3.42
N LEU A 23 4.69 13.73 -4.02
CA LEU A 23 4.32 12.34 -4.28
C LEU A 23 4.27 11.52 -2.99
N GLN A 24 5.18 11.74 -2.06
CA GLN A 24 5.15 11.13 -0.72
C GLN A 24 3.91 11.55 0.05
N ASP A 25 3.57 12.84 0.04
CA ASP A 25 2.35 13.36 0.67
C ASP A 25 1.10 12.73 0.06
N LEU A 26 1.07 12.58 -1.27
CA LEU A 26 -0.01 11.89 -1.97
C LEU A 26 -0.10 10.41 -1.57
N CYS A 27 1.03 9.69 -1.51
CA CYS A 27 1.05 8.30 -1.06
C CYS A 27 0.52 8.16 0.36
N ALA A 28 0.94 9.03 1.29
CA ALA A 28 0.47 9.04 2.67
C ALA A 28 -1.04 9.33 2.75
N TRP A 29 -1.55 10.24 1.91
CA TRP A 29 -2.97 10.50 1.82
C TRP A 29 -3.75 9.29 1.30
N ILE A 30 -3.26 8.61 0.25
CA ILE A 30 -3.87 7.36 -0.25
C ILE A 30 -3.95 6.31 0.85
N THR A 31 -2.91 6.16 1.68
CA THR A 31 -2.91 5.23 2.82
C THR A 31 -3.92 5.59 3.90
N ARG A 32 -4.14 6.88 4.15
CA ARG A 32 -5.13 7.33 5.14
C ARG A 32 -6.56 7.22 4.64
N ASP A 33 -6.79 7.47 3.36
CA ASP A 33 -8.11 7.59 2.74
C ASP A 33 -8.46 6.38 1.84
N CYS A 34 -7.81 5.23 2.05
CA CYS A 34 -7.95 4.05 1.20
C CYS A 34 -9.33 3.38 1.31
N THR A 35 -10.13 3.74 2.31
CA THR A 35 -11.49 3.22 2.49
C THR A 35 -12.43 3.69 1.37
N GLN A 36 -12.21 4.90 0.84
CA GLN A 36 -12.97 5.45 -0.28
C GLN A 36 -12.46 4.91 -1.63
N THR A 37 -13.36 4.83 -2.62
CA THR A 37 -12.97 4.62 -4.01
C THR A 37 -12.18 5.83 -4.52
N LEU A 38 -10.85 5.70 -4.59
CA LEU A 38 -9.95 6.70 -5.15
C LEU A 38 -9.72 6.45 -6.66
N GLY A 39 -10.25 7.34 -7.49
CA GLY A 39 -10.08 7.40 -8.94
C GLY A 39 -9.15 8.51 -9.39
N TRP A 40 -8.95 8.61 -10.70
CA TRP A 40 -8.04 9.60 -11.31
C TRP A 40 -8.36 11.03 -10.92
N SER A 41 -9.64 11.42 -10.90
CA SER A 41 -10.08 12.78 -10.56
C SER A 41 -9.61 13.21 -9.16
N GLN A 42 -9.75 12.34 -8.16
CA GLN A 42 -9.31 12.62 -6.80
C GLN A 42 -7.78 12.71 -6.71
N LEU A 43 -7.06 11.81 -7.39
CA LEU A 43 -5.59 11.81 -7.42
C LEU A 43 -5.04 13.10 -8.05
N THR A 44 -5.62 13.52 -9.18
CA THR A 44 -5.21 14.77 -9.85
C THR A 44 -5.59 15.99 -9.04
N GLN A 45 -6.77 15.99 -8.41
CA GLN A 45 -7.24 17.09 -7.58
C GLN A 45 -6.40 17.27 -6.31
N LYS A 46 -6.00 16.19 -5.65
CA LYS A 46 -5.15 16.28 -4.45
C LYS A 46 -3.70 16.61 -4.73
N SER A 47 -3.14 16.00 -5.77
CA SER A 47 -1.73 16.19 -6.08
C SER A 47 -1.46 17.47 -6.86
N GLY A 48 -2.44 17.98 -7.59
CA GLY A 48 -2.26 19.07 -8.56
C GLY A 48 -1.45 18.66 -9.79
N PHE A 49 -1.24 17.36 -10.01
CA PHE A 49 -0.60 16.83 -11.20
C PHE A 49 -1.64 16.39 -12.24
N SER A 50 -1.25 16.41 -13.51
CA SER A 50 -2.04 15.78 -14.57
C SER A 50 -2.00 14.26 -14.43
N LYS A 51 -2.92 13.60 -15.14
CA LYS A 51 -2.94 12.13 -15.22
C LYS A 51 -1.64 11.57 -15.77
N GLU A 52 -1.08 12.15 -16.84
CA GLU A 52 0.20 11.66 -17.40
C GLU A 52 1.34 11.86 -16.39
N GLN A 53 1.41 13.03 -15.75
CA GLN A 53 2.43 13.32 -14.74
C GLN A 53 2.38 12.35 -13.57
N LEU A 54 1.18 12.01 -13.08
CA LEU A 54 1.05 10.98 -12.04
C LEU A 54 1.55 9.62 -12.50
N ILE A 55 1.24 9.21 -13.74
CA ILE A 55 1.72 7.93 -14.28
C ILE A 55 3.24 7.91 -14.32
N GLU A 56 3.87 8.95 -14.87
CA GLU A 56 5.33 9.07 -14.97
C GLU A 56 6.00 9.07 -13.59
N LEU A 57 5.49 9.88 -12.66
CA LEU A 57 6.03 10.01 -11.31
C LEU A 57 5.91 8.70 -10.52
N PHE A 58 4.76 8.01 -10.59
CA PHE A 58 4.58 6.72 -9.91
C PHE A 58 5.43 5.62 -10.54
N GLN A 59 5.59 5.59 -11.87
CA GLN A 59 6.49 4.66 -12.54
C GLN A 59 7.95 4.88 -12.16
N LEU A 60 8.36 6.13 -11.99
CA LEU A 60 9.71 6.50 -11.59
C LEU A 60 9.98 6.17 -10.11
N TYR A 61 9.03 6.48 -9.22
CA TYR A 61 9.20 6.36 -7.77
C TYR A 61 8.87 4.98 -7.18
N LYS A 62 7.73 4.38 -7.58
CA LYS A 62 7.23 3.10 -7.04
C LYS A 62 7.22 1.96 -8.04
N GLN A 63 7.53 2.23 -9.32
CA GLN A 63 7.46 1.25 -10.41
C GLN A 63 6.09 0.59 -10.59
N VAL A 64 5.02 1.25 -10.15
CA VAL A 64 3.63 0.79 -10.29
C VAL A 64 2.75 1.91 -10.85
N SER A 65 1.56 1.58 -11.34
CA SER A 65 0.60 2.62 -11.71
C SER A 65 -0.07 3.22 -10.46
N PRO A 66 -0.49 4.50 -10.47
CA PRO A 66 -1.18 5.14 -9.35
C PRO A 66 -2.39 4.33 -8.86
N LEU A 67 -3.23 3.84 -9.78
CA LEU A 67 -4.40 3.02 -9.42
C LEU A 67 -4.01 1.64 -8.89
N THR A 68 -2.91 1.05 -9.38
CA THR A 68 -2.37 -0.19 -8.82
C THR A 68 -1.95 0.02 -7.36
N PHE A 69 -1.28 1.13 -7.08
CA PHE A 69 -0.87 1.49 -5.71
C PHE A 69 -2.09 1.65 -4.80
N VAL A 70 -3.13 2.37 -5.24
CA VAL A 70 -4.40 2.48 -4.49
C VAL A 70 -4.98 1.09 -4.18
N ARG A 71 -5.00 0.17 -5.15
CA ARG A 71 -5.50 -1.20 -4.94
C ARG A 71 -4.65 -2.00 -3.96
N GLN A 72 -3.33 -1.83 -3.99
CA GLN A 72 -2.41 -2.50 -3.07
C GLN A 72 -2.62 -2.02 -1.64
N VAL A 73 -2.66 -0.71 -1.43
CA VAL A 73 -2.92 -0.10 -0.12
C VAL A 73 -4.27 -0.59 0.45
N ARG A 74 -5.30 -0.69 -0.39
CA ARG A 74 -6.61 -1.23 0.00
C ARG A 74 -6.58 -2.69 0.43
N GLN A 75 -5.74 -3.50 -0.21
CA GLN A 75 -5.58 -4.91 0.17
C GLN A 75 -4.84 -5.01 1.50
N GLN A 76 -3.72 -4.30 1.64
CA GLN A 76 -2.94 -4.26 2.89
C GLN A 76 -3.80 -3.82 4.08
N HIS A 77 -4.58 -2.76 3.93
CA HIS A 77 -5.46 -2.29 5.01
C HIS A 77 -6.56 -3.30 5.40
N LYS A 78 -6.99 -4.17 4.48
CA LYS A 78 -7.91 -5.26 4.79
C LYS A 78 -7.20 -6.39 5.53
N ASP A 79 -6.01 -6.75 5.09
CA ASP A 79 -5.21 -7.80 5.72
C ASP A 79 -4.79 -7.41 7.14
N ASP A 80 -4.41 -6.15 7.37
CA ASP A 80 -4.10 -5.60 8.69
C ASP A 80 -5.32 -5.62 9.63
N GLN A 81 -6.52 -5.36 9.11
CA GLN A 81 -7.75 -5.51 9.89
C GLN A 81 -8.11 -6.99 10.15
N ALA A 82 -7.95 -7.85 9.15
CA ALA A 82 -8.27 -9.27 9.26
C ALA A 82 -7.35 -9.99 10.27
N THR A 83 -6.04 -9.69 10.25
CA THR A 83 -5.06 -10.23 11.21
C THR A 83 -5.32 -9.79 12.65
N ASN A 84 -5.80 -8.55 12.85
CA ASN A 84 -6.18 -8.07 14.18
C ASN A 84 -7.39 -8.82 14.75
N LEU A 85 -8.37 -9.15 13.92
CA LEU A 85 -9.55 -9.95 14.33
C LEU A 85 -9.19 -11.41 14.62
N GLN A 86 -8.25 -11.97 13.87
CA GLN A 86 -7.86 -13.37 14.01
C GLN A 86 -7.07 -13.65 15.30
N THR A 87 -6.31 -12.67 15.80
CA THR A 87 -5.60 -12.79 17.08
C THR A 87 -6.57 -12.95 18.26
N GLN A 88 -7.68 -12.20 18.28
CA GLN A 88 -8.66 -12.26 19.37
C GLN A 88 -9.49 -13.55 19.42
N LEU A 89 -9.51 -14.31 18.32
CA LEU A 89 -10.26 -15.58 18.24
C LEU A 89 -9.55 -16.74 18.94
N PHE A 90 -8.21 -16.69 19.08
CA PHE A 90 -7.44 -17.79 19.70
C PHE A 90 -7.15 -17.61 21.18
N ASP A 91 -7.23 -16.39 21.73
CA ASP A 91 -6.96 -16.13 23.15
C ASP A 91 -8.10 -16.58 24.11
N LYS A 92 -9.31 -16.84 23.61
CA LYS A 92 -10.47 -17.16 24.46
C LYS A 92 -10.59 -18.66 24.83
N GLY A 93 -9.65 -19.50 24.40
CA GLY A 93 -9.70 -20.95 24.60
C GLY A 93 -8.90 -21.51 25.78
N GLN A 94 -8.05 -20.73 26.46
CA GLN A 94 -7.07 -21.28 27.43
C GLN A 94 -7.46 -21.11 28.91
N ASN A 95 -8.64 -20.57 29.23
CA ASN A 95 -9.06 -20.31 30.62
C ASN A 95 -10.17 -21.23 31.19
N LEU A 96 -10.62 -22.27 30.46
CA LEU A 96 -11.75 -23.10 30.91
C LEU A 96 -11.40 -24.53 31.36
N VAL A 97 -10.12 -24.93 31.35
CA VAL A 97 -9.75 -26.34 31.60
C VAL A 97 -9.13 -26.59 32.99
N LYS A 98 -9.07 -25.61 33.89
CA LYS A 98 -8.32 -25.76 35.16
C LYS A 98 -9.14 -26.11 36.41
N ASP A 99 -10.48 -26.12 36.37
CA ASP A 99 -11.27 -26.36 37.59
C ASP A 99 -11.96 -27.73 37.69
N SER A 100 -11.66 -28.66 36.77
CA SER A 100 -12.24 -30.01 36.82
C SER A 100 -11.31 -31.06 37.43
N HIS A 101 -10.64 -30.77 38.56
CA HIS A 101 -10.01 -31.81 39.39
C HIS A 101 -10.05 -31.48 40.88
N ARG A 102 -11.23 -31.58 41.48
CA ARG A 102 -11.33 -31.96 42.91
C ARG A 102 -12.60 -32.77 43.16
N LEU A 103 -12.60 -33.97 42.60
CA LEU A 103 -13.30 -35.10 43.21
C LEU A 103 -12.39 -35.65 44.34
N ILE A 104 -13.06 -36.14 45.38
CA ILE A 104 -12.58 -36.76 46.64
C ILE A 104 -12.54 -35.77 47.81
#